data_AF-A0A966UF52-F1
#
_entry.id   AF-A0A966UF52-F1
#
_cell.length_a   1.000
_cell.length_b   1.000
_cell.length_c   1.000
_cell.angle_alpha   90.00
_cell.angle_beta   90.00
_cell.angle_gamma   90.00
#
_symmetry.space_group_name_H-M   'P 1'
#
loop_
_entity.id
_entity.type
_entity.pdbx_description
1 polymer ?
#
loop_
_entity_poly.entity_id
_entity_poly.type
_entity_poly.pdbx_seq_one_letter_code
_entity_poly.pdbx_strand_id
1 'polypeptide(L)'
;EMGIDVSADRELVGKVVERVKELEMRGYTFEAADASFELLLREAKAGEKVRYFTVLEWSTNVERRPDASVISRATVKIRARDKEFITAGEGNGPVNAIDNALRKGLESIYPELAALELTDYKVRILEGRQGTSAITRVLVETSDGEGEWTTVGVHENVIAASEMALEEAVTYGLLRKGIKPE
;
A
#
# COMPACT_ATOMS: atom_id res chain seq x y z
N GLU A 1 15.25 0.28 14.50
CA GLU A 1 15.20 -1.15 14.88
C GLU A 1 13.74 -1.60 14.93
N MET A 2 13.36 -2.59 14.12
CA MET A 2 11.96 -2.95 13.77
C MET A 2 11.10 -3.54 14.91
N GLY A 3 11.43 -3.37 16.19
CA GLY A 3 10.59 -3.80 17.34
C GLY A 3 10.23 -5.29 17.43
N ILE A 4 10.69 -6.13 16.49
CA ILE A 4 10.40 -7.56 16.39
C ILE A 4 11.74 -8.29 16.51
N ASP A 5 11.97 -8.91 17.67
CA ASP A 5 13.07 -9.85 17.81
C ASP A 5 12.70 -11.17 17.12
N VAL A 6 13.21 -11.34 15.90
CA VAL A 6 13.12 -12.58 15.11
C VAL A 6 14.31 -13.51 15.38
N SER A 7 15.38 -13.03 16.02
CA SER A 7 16.64 -13.77 16.11
C SER A 7 16.56 -14.99 17.02
N ALA A 8 15.62 -14.99 17.97
CA ALA A 8 15.39 -16.08 18.91
C ALA A 8 14.56 -17.24 18.35
N ASP A 9 13.87 -17.06 17.21
CA ASP A 9 12.97 -18.07 16.63
C ASP A 9 13.47 -18.53 15.25
N ARG A 10 14.24 -19.62 15.24
CA ARG A 10 14.80 -20.19 14.00
C ARG A 10 13.73 -20.67 13.01
N GLU A 11 12.57 -21.10 13.50
CA GLU A 11 11.49 -21.55 12.63
C GLU A 11 10.84 -20.35 11.92
N LEU A 12 10.60 -19.26 12.67
CA LEU A 12 10.10 -18.01 12.13
C LEU A 12 11.07 -17.40 11.10
N VAL A 13 12.38 -17.38 11.39
CA VAL A 13 13.40 -16.91 10.44
C VAL A 13 13.36 -17.71 9.14
N GLY A 14 13.25 -19.04 9.23
CA GLY A 14 13.12 -19.90 8.05
C GLY A 14 11.89 -19.57 7.22
N LYS A 15 10.73 -19.41 7.86
CA LYS A 15 9.46 -19.03 7.19
C LYS A 15 9.57 -17.69 6.47
N VAL A 16 10.14 -16.68 7.13
CA VAL A 16 10.33 -15.34 6.55
C VAL A 16 11.26 -15.41 5.33
N VAL A 17 12.39 -16.10 5.43
CA VAL A 17 13.35 -16.21 4.33
C VAL A 17 12.73 -16.87 3.10
N GLU A 18 12.00 -17.97 3.27
CA GLU A 18 11.31 -18.62 2.14
C GLU A 18 10.24 -17.71 1.55
N ARG A 19 9.48 -17.00 2.41
CA ARG A 19 8.46 -16.07 1.95
C ARG A 19 9.02 -14.88 1.17
N VAL A 20 10.15 -14.32 1.62
CA VAL A 20 10.88 -13.26 0.91
C VAL A 20 11.31 -13.75 -0.47
N LYS A 21 11.95 -14.92 -0.56
CA LYS A 21 12.38 -15.50 -1.84
C LYS A 21 11.20 -15.67 -2.81
N GLU A 22 10.07 -16.20 -2.34
CA GLU A 22 8.86 -16.35 -3.15
C GLU A 22 8.36 -15.01 -3.71
N LEU A 23 8.31 -13.98 -2.87
CA LEU A 23 7.82 -12.66 -3.25
C LEU A 23 8.82 -11.94 -4.16
N GLU A 24 10.12 -12.07 -3.94
CA GLU A 24 11.15 -11.50 -4.81
C GLU A 24 11.11 -12.12 -6.22
N MET A 25 10.89 -13.44 -6.33
CA MET A 25 10.65 -14.09 -7.64
C MET A 25 9.40 -13.56 -8.35
N ARG A 26 8.42 -13.04 -7.60
CA ARG A 26 7.23 -12.39 -8.15
C ARG A 26 7.43 -10.91 -8.46
N GLY A 27 8.61 -10.36 -8.13
CA GLY A 27 8.99 -9.00 -8.42
C GLY A 27 9.07 -8.06 -7.22
N TYR A 28 8.74 -8.51 -6.00
CA TYR A 28 8.86 -7.66 -4.81
C TYR A 28 10.33 -7.27 -4.54
N THR A 29 10.53 -6.21 -3.78
CA THR A 29 11.84 -5.83 -3.26
C THR A 29 11.66 -5.35 -1.83
N PHE A 30 12.30 -6.03 -0.89
CA PHE A 30 12.23 -5.67 0.53
C PHE A 30 13.42 -4.83 0.99
N GLU A 31 14.49 -4.78 0.20
CA GLU A 31 15.62 -3.87 0.43
C GLU A 31 15.18 -2.39 0.34
N ALA A 32 14.24 -2.09 -0.56
CA ALA A 32 13.73 -0.73 -0.78
C ALA A 32 12.30 -0.52 -0.25
N ALA A 33 11.75 -1.44 0.55
CA ALA A 33 10.40 -1.35 1.12
C ALA A 33 10.40 -1.86 2.56
N ASP A 34 10.94 -1.03 3.45
CA ASP A 34 11.14 -1.34 4.86
C ASP A 34 9.82 -1.59 5.61
N ALA A 35 8.78 -0.79 5.37
CA ALA A 35 7.47 -0.99 5.98
C ALA A 35 6.80 -2.28 5.50
N SER A 36 6.84 -2.58 4.19
CA SER A 36 6.33 -3.84 3.66
C SER A 36 7.07 -5.04 4.25
N PHE A 37 8.39 -4.92 4.46
CA PHE A 37 9.17 -5.97 5.12
C PHE A 37 8.75 -6.15 6.58
N GLU A 38 8.56 -5.07 7.34
CA GLU A 38 8.10 -5.17 8.73
C GLU A 38 6.69 -5.78 8.82
N LEU A 39 5.76 -5.39 7.95
CA LEU A 39 4.42 -5.99 7.89
C LEU A 39 4.49 -7.49 7.60
N LEU A 40 5.40 -7.91 6.72
CA LEU A 40 5.65 -9.33 6.44
C LEU A 40 6.15 -10.08 7.68
N LEU A 41 7.08 -9.50 8.45
CA LEU A 41 7.57 -10.10 9.69
C LEU A 41 6.45 -10.26 10.73
N ARG A 42 5.57 -9.26 10.83
CA ARG A 42 4.40 -9.30 11.73
C ARG A 42 3.42 -10.39 11.31
N GLU A 43 3.13 -10.49 10.02
CA GLU A 43 2.30 -11.56 9.47
C GLU A 43 2.87 -12.94 9.76
N ALA A 44 4.17 -13.14 9.52
CA ALA A 44 4.83 -14.42 9.79
C ALA A 44 4.78 -14.82 11.27
N LYS A 45 4.87 -13.84 12.18
CA LYS A 45 4.82 -14.06 13.63
C LYS A 45 3.41 -14.31 14.15
N ALA A 46 2.42 -13.53 13.69
CA ALA A 46 1.04 -13.63 14.13
C ALA A 46 0.28 -14.78 13.44
N GLY A 47 0.73 -15.19 12.25
CA GLY A 47 0.02 -16.15 11.40
C GLY A 47 -1.08 -15.51 10.55
N GLU A 48 -1.28 -14.19 10.66
CA GLU A 48 -2.29 -13.43 9.93
C GLU A 48 -1.82 -12.00 9.62
N LYS A 49 -2.40 -11.39 8.58
CA LYS A 49 -2.08 -10.02 8.18
C LYS A 49 -2.64 -9.02 9.19
N VAL A 50 -1.86 -7.98 9.47
CA VAL A 50 -2.35 -6.77 10.16
C VAL A 50 -3.42 -6.11 9.28
N ARG A 51 -4.64 -5.94 9.80
CA ARG A 51 -5.75 -5.33 9.06
C ARG A 51 -6.47 -4.30 9.93
N TYR A 52 -6.66 -3.10 9.37
CA TYR A 52 -7.53 -2.05 9.93
C TYR A 52 -8.71 -1.74 9.02
N PHE A 53 -8.61 -2.18 7.77
CA PHE A 53 -9.62 -2.03 6.75
C PHE A 53 -9.33 -3.03 5.62
N THR A 54 -10.22 -3.10 4.64
CA THR A 54 -10.01 -3.82 3.40
C THR A 54 -10.56 -3.01 2.25
N VAL A 55 -9.77 -2.80 1.19
CA VAL A 55 -10.27 -2.27 -0.07
C VAL A 55 -11.03 -3.38 -0.79
N LEU A 56 -12.34 -3.18 -0.98
CA LEU A 56 -13.22 -4.16 -1.62
C LEU A 56 -13.28 -3.96 -3.13
N GLU A 57 -13.26 -2.70 -3.57
CA GLU A 57 -13.40 -2.32 -4.97
C GLU A 57 -12.83 -0.91 -5.16
N TRP A 58 -12.25 -0.64 -6.33
CA TRP A 58 -11.93 0.71 -6.74
C TRP A 58 -12.21 0.89 -8.24
N SER A 59 -12.50 2.13 -8.61
CA SER A 59 -12.61 2.56 -10.00
C SER A 59 -11.97 3.92 -10.14
N THR A 60 -11.29 4.17 -11.25
CA THR A 60 -10.71 5.48 -11.54
C THR A 60 -10.98 5.87 -12.99
N ASN A 61 -11.21 7.17 -13.20
CA ASN A 61 -11.40 7.77 -14.50
C ASN A 61 -10.44 8.96 -14.66
N VAL A 62 -9.88 9.09 -15.86
CA VAL A 62 -9.01 10.22 -16.23
C VAL A 62 -9.68 10.94 -17.40
N GLU A 63 -10.01 12.20 -17.21
CA GLU A 63 -10.72 13.03 -18.19
C GLU A 63 -9.80 14.15 -18.68
N ARG A 64 -9.63 14.25 -20.00
CA ARG A 64 -9.08 15.46 -20.63
C ARG A 64 -10.25 16.38 -21.03
N ARG A 65 -10.28 17.58 -20.45
CA ARG A 65 -11.33 18.58 -20.72
C ARG A 65 -10.98 19.47 -21.93
N PRO A 66 -11.96 20.24 -22.46
CA PRO A 66 -11.73 21.13 -23.60
C PRO A 66 -10.66 22.21 -23.37
N ASP A 67 -10.47 22.64 -22.11
CA ASP A 67 -9.42 23.57 -21.68
C ASP A 67 -8.03 22.92 -21.55
N ALA A 68 -7.88 21.68 -22.02
CA ALA A 68 -6.70 20.83 -21.91
C ALA A 68 -6.29 20.45 -20.48
N SER A 69 -7.09 20.77 -19.46
CA SER A 69 -6.88 20.22 -18.12
C SER A 69 -7.12 18.71 -18.11
N VAL A 70 -6.32 18.00 -17.32
CA VAL A 70 -6.46 16.57 -17.07
C VAL A 70 -6.81 16.38 -15.61
N ILE A 71 -7.97 15.77 -15.34
CA ILE A 71 -8.45 15.52 -13.99
C ILE A 71 -8.67 14.03 -13.83
N SER A 72 -8.19 13.50 -12.71
CA SER A 72 -8.45 12.12 -12.32
C SER A 72 -9.43 12.09 -11.16
N ARG A 73 -10.37 11.17 -11.23
CA ARG A 73 -11.31 10.87 -10.16
C ARG A 73 -11.23 9.39 -9.83
N ALA A 74 -11.47 9.06 -8.57
CA ALA A 74 -11.58 7.67 -8.15
C ALA A 74 -12.72 7.50 -7.14
N THR A 75 -13.31 6.31 -7.15
CA THR A 75 -14.17 5.81 -6.09
C THR A 75 -13.55 4.56 -5.49
N VAL A 76 -13.56 4.45 -4.16
CA VAL A 76 -13.02 3.29 -3.43
C VAL A 76 -14.10 2.79 -2.48
N LYS A 77 -14.43 1.51 -2.56
CA LYS A 77 -15.29 0.81 -1.60
C LYS A 77 -14.42 0.16 -0.54
N ILE A 78 -14.66 0.50 0.72
CA ILE A 78 -13.83 0.10 1.85
C ILE A 78 -14.70 -0.60 2.88
N ARG A 79 -14.17 -1.64 3.51
CA ARG A 79 -14.71 -2.19 4.76
C ARG A 79 -13.78 -1.83 5.92
N ALA A 80 -14.31 -1.23 6.98
CA ALA A 80 -13.58 -0.96 8.22
C ALA A 80 -14.57 -0.94 9.40
N ARG A 81 -14.19 -1.53 10.53
CA ARG A 81 -14.96 -1.74 11.76
C ARG A 81 -16.38 -2.24 11.49
N ASP A 82 -16.47 -3.33 10.73
CA ASP A 82 -17.71 -3.98 10.29
C ASP A 82 -18.65 -3.10 9.44
N LYS A 83 -18.16 -1.97 8.91
CA LYS A 83 -18.94 -1.07 8.05
C LYS A 83 -18.35 -1.02 6.65
N GLU A 84 -19.23 -1.10 5.66
CA GLU A 84 -18.88 -0.83 4.26
C GLU A 84 -19.33 0.56 3.86
N PHE A 85 -18.47 1.28 3.15
CA PHE A 85 -18.79 2.59 2.59
C PHE A 85 -18.00 2.83 1.32
N ILE A 86 -18.48 3.77 0.50
CA ILE A 86 -17.81 4.20 -0.73
C ILE A 86 -17.38 5.64 -0.57
N THR A 87 -16.13 5.91 -0.89
CA THR A 87 -15.56 7.26 -0.89
C THR A 87 -15.05 7.64 -2.26
N ALA A 88 -15.01 8.94 -2.52
CA ALA A 88 -14.51 9.49 -3.77
C ALA A 88 -13.40 10.50 -3.50
N GLY A 89 -12.43 10.52 -4.43
CA GLY A 89 -11.27 11.41 -4.40
C GLY A 89 -10.99 11.93 -5.80
N GLU A 90 -10.41 13.12 -5.87
CA GLU A 90 -9.87 13.71 -7.09
C GLU A 90 -8.37 13.89 -6.91
N GLY A 91 -7.61 13.93 -8.01
CA GLY A 91 -6.17 14.12 -7.95
C GLY A 91 -5.57 14.40 -9.32
N ASN A 92 -4.27 14.68 -9.31
CA ASN A 92 -3.49 15.00 -10.52
C ASN A 92 -3.23 13.76 -11.39
N GLY A 93 -3.57 12.56 -10.90
CA GLY A 93 -3.45 11.28 -11.58
C GLY A 93 -4.34 10.23 -10.92
N PRO A 94 -4.59 9.08 -11.58
CA PRO A 94 -5.50 8.05 -11.08
C PRO A 94 -5.07 7.48 -9.72
N VAL A 95 -3.76 7.28 -9.52
CA VAL A 95 -3.20 6.80 -8.25
C VAL A 95 -3.42 7.81 -7.13
N ASN A 96 -3.14 9.10 -7.38
CA ASN A 96 -3.38 10.15 -6.40
C ASN A 96 -4.87 10.32 -6.07
N ALA A 97 -5.76 10.12 -7.05
CA ALA A 97 -7.20 10.13 -6.80
C ALA A 97 -7.64 8.94 -5.91
N ILE A 98 -7.08 7.74 -6.12
CA ILE A 98 -7.31 6.57 -5.26
C ILE A 98 -6.80 6.82 -3.84
N ASP A 99 -5.58 7.31 -3.70
CA ASP A 99 -4.99 7.66 -2.40
C ASP A 99 -5.87 8.67 -1.63
N ASN A 100 -6.26 9.77 -2.29
CA ASN A 100 -7.14 10.76 -1.69
C ASN A 100 -8.52 10.17 -1.31
N ALA A 101 -9.08 9.29 -2.14
CA ALA A 101 -10.35 8.62 -1.83
C ALA A 101 -10.22 7.68 -0.62
N LEU A 102 -9.13 6.92 -0.55
CA LEU A 102 -8.81 5.97 0.51
C LEU A 102 -8.63 6.69 1.84
N ARG A 103 -7.71 7.67 1.90
CA ARG A 103 -7.42 8.45 3.11
C ARG A 103 -8.66 9.20 3.60
N LYS A 104 -9.34 9.94 2.73
CA LYS A 104 -10.59 10.66 3.08
C LYS A 104 -11.68 9.74 3.65
N GLY A 105 -11.78 8.53 3.12
CA GLY A 105 -12.75 7.56 3.63
C GLY A 105 -12.42 7.07 5.02
N LEU A 106 -11.16 6.70 5.22
CA LEU A 106 -10.69 6.14 6.47
C LEU A 106 -10.51 7.20 7.56
N GLU A 107 -10.26 8.47 7.24
CA GLU A 107 -10.11 9.58 8.20
C GLU A 107 -11.30 9.72 9.16
N SER A 108 -12.51 9.40 8.71
CA SER A 108 -13.71 9.41 9.57
C SER A 108 -13.67 8.36 10.70
N ILE A 109 -12.84 7.33 10.55
CA ILE A 109 -12.66 6.20 11.48
C ILE A 109 -11.30 6.31 12.19
N TYR A 110 -10.29 6.80 11.47
CA TYR A 110 -8.90 6.95 11.89
C TYR A 110 -8.40 8.37 11.57
N PRO A 111 -8.72 9.37 12.42
CA PRO A 111 -8.32 10.76 12.19
C PRO A 111 -6.81 10.97 12.07
N GLU A 112 -6.01 10.04 12.57
CA GLU A 112 -4.56 10.05 12.49
C GLU A 112 -4.03 10.02 11.04
N LEU A 113 -4.86 9.55 10.10
CA LEU A 113 -4.50 9.50 8.67
C LEU A 113 -4.40 10.89 8.02
N ALA A 114 -4.98 11.93 8.64
CA ALA A 114 -4.91 13.29 8.14
C ALA A 114 -3.48 13.86 8.11
N ALA A 115 -2.56 13.27 8.89
CA ALA A 115 -1.15 13.64 8.91
C ALA A 115 -0.31 12.92 7.84
N LEU A 116 -0.88 11.92 7.14
CA LEU A 116 -0.13 11.14 6.17
C LEU A 116 -0.07 11.83 4.81
N GLU A 117 1.13 11.90 4.25
CA GLU A 117 1.39 12.44 2.93
C GLU A 117 2.27 11.48 2.13
N LEU A 118 1.93 11.28 0.85
CA LEU A 118 2.78 10.57 -0.10
C LEU A 118 3.91 11.50 -0.53
N THR A 119 5.16 11.13 -0.24
CA THR A 119 6.35 11.95 -0.50
C THR A 119 7.11 11.55 -1.76
N ASP A 120 7.08 10.26 -2.12
CA ASP A 120 7.72 9.75 -3.35
C ASP A 120 6.95 8.57 -3.95
N TYR A 121 7.07 8.43 -5.27
CA TYR A 121 6.38 7.40 -6.05
C TYR A 121 7.27 6.93 -7.19
N LYS A 122 7.64 5.65 -7.18
CA LYS A 122 8.55 5.05 -8.17
C LYS A 122 7.92 3.82 -8.81
N VAL A 123 7.88 3.81 -10.14
CA VAL A 123 7.41 2.66 -10.93
C VAL A 123 8.59 2.00 -11.63
N ARG A 124 8.67 0.68 -11.56
CA ARG A 124 9.64 -0.15 -12.29
C ARG A 124 8.88 -1.24 -13.05
N ILE A 125 9.10 -1.31 -14.35
CA ILE A 125 8.64 -2.41 -15.19
C ILE A 125 9.72 -3.51 -15.11
N LEU A 126 9.34 -4.71 -14.70
CA LEU A 126 10.25 -5.83 -14.59
C LEU A 126 10.27 -6.59 -15.92
N GLU A 127 11.47 -6.72 -16.50
CA GLU A 127 11.69 -7.46 -17.75
C GLU A 127 11.52 -8.97 -17.50
N GLY A 128 10.84 -9.68 -18.41
CA GLY A 128 10.67 -11.15 -18.30
C GLY A 128 9.42 -11.72 -18.95
N ARG A 129 8.42 -10.88 -19.25
CA ARG A 129 7.24 -11.24 -20.05
C ARG A 129 7.06 -10.22 -21.18
N GLN A 130 6.94 -10.68 -22.42
CA GLN A 130 6.86 -9.79 -23.59
C GLN A 130 5.55 -8.99 -23.62
N GLY A 131 5.62 -7.69 -23.93
CA GLY A 131 4.46 -6.84 -24.21
C GLY A 131 3.79 -6.23 -22.96
N THR A 132 2.48 -5.99 -23.03
CA THR A 132 1.65 -5.37 -21.96
C THR A 132 1.45 -6.26 -20.74
N SER A 133 1.99 -7.48 -20.73
CA SER A 133 1.95 -8.44 -19.61
C SER A 133 3.20 -8.35 -18.73
N ALA A 134 3.96 -7.26 -18.82
CA ALA A 134 5.10 -7.02 -17.95
C ALA A 134 4.63 -6.78 -16.50
N ILE A 135 5.32 -7.38 -15.54
CA ILE A 135 5.02 -7.18 -14.13
C ILE A 135 5.49 -5.77 -13.74
N THR A 136 4.60 -5.00 -13.13
CA THR A 136 4.90 -3.66 -12.63
C THR A 136 5.13 -3.72 -11.13
N ARG A 137 6.23 -3.13 -10.69
CA ARG A 137 6.53 -2.87 -9.28
C ARG A 137 6.39 -1.38 -8.99
N VAL A 138 5.66 -1.08 -7.93
CA VAL A 138 5.45 0.28 -7.44
C VAL A 138 6.00 0.38 -6.03
N LEU A 139 6.80 1.41 -5.78
CA LEU A 139 7.22 1.83 -4.45
C LEU A 139 6.52 3.14 -4.12
N VAL A 140 5.93 3.20 -2.92
CA VAL A 140 5.29 4.39 -2.36
C VAL A 140 6.03 4.75 -1.09
N GLU A 141 6.55 5.97 -1.01
CA GLU A 141 7.07 6.54 0.22
C GLU A 141 6.00 7.43 0.85
N THR A 142 5.78 7.25 2.15
CA THR A 142 4.79 8.00 2.94
C THR A 142 5.46 8.58 4.17
N SER A 143 5.08 9.80 4.51
CA SER A 143 5.51 10.51 5.72
C SER A 143 4.33 10.84 6.61
N ASP A 144 4.54 10.86 7.91
CA ASP A 144 3.62 11.46 8.89
C ASP A 144 4.14 12.78 9.48
N GLY A 145 5.19 13.35 8.88
CA GLY A 145 5.90 14.54 9.37
C GLY A 145 6.93 14.26 10.47
N GLU A 146 6.90 13.07 11.11
CA GLU A 146 7.88 12.64 12.12
C GLU A 146 8.87 11.62 11.56
N GLY A 147 8.45 10.81 10.60
CA GLY A 147 9.34 10.00 9.80
C GLY A 147 8.68 9.44 8.55
N GLU A 148 9.48 8.74 7.77
CA GLU A 148 9.11 8.21 6.46
C GLU A 148 9.17 6.69 6.47
N TRP A 149 8.44 6.06 5.54
CA TRP A 149 8.48 4.63 5.30
C TRP A 149 8.12 4.34 3.84
N THR A 150 8.66 3.23 3.32
CA THR A 150 8.38 2.81 1.95
C THR A 150 7.66 1.46 1.92
N THR A 151 6.61 1.39 1.10
CA THR A 151 5.88 0.16 0.81
C THR A 151 5.98 -0.21 -0.66
N VAL A 152 5.73 -1.50 -0.95
CA VAL A 152 5.81 -2.06 -2.30
C VAL A 152 4.53 -2.79 -2.69
N GLY A 153 4.11 -2.57 -3.92
CA GLY A 153 3.07 -3.36 -4.57
C GLY A 153 3.53 -3.87 -5.92
N VAL A 154 3.12 -5.09 -6.28
CA VAL A 154 3.55 -5.75 -7.51
C VAL A 154 2.37 -6.41 -8.21
N HIS A 155 2.10 -5.96 -9.43
CA HIS A 155 0.99 -6.43 -10.25
C HIS A 155 1.22 -6.13 -11.74
N GLU A 156 0.58 -6.85 -12.65
CA GLU A 156 0.66 -6.58 -14.10
C GLU A 156 0.00 -5.24 -14.48
N ASN A 157 -1.01 -4.82 -13.70
CA ASN A 157 -1.66 -3.51 -13.80
C ASN A 157 -1.01 -2.52 -12.80
N VAL A 158 -0.46 -1.42 -13.30
CA VAL A 158 0.20 -0.37 -12.48
C VAL A 158 -0.71 0.26 -11.44
N ILE A 159 -2.02 0.41 -11.72
CA ILE A 159 -2.97 0.98 -10.76
C ILE A 159 -3.20 0.01 -9.60
N ALA A 160 -3.34 -1.29 -9.88
CA ALA A 160 -3.45 -2.31 -8.85
C ALA A 160 -2.15 -2.42 -8.03
N ALA A 161 -0.98 -2.39 -8.68
CA ALA A 161 0.30 -2.36 -7.96
C ALA A 161 0.41 -1.13 -7.04
N SER A 162 -0.10 0.02 -7.47
CA SER A 162 -0.11 1.25 -6.68
C SER A 162 -1.06 1.15 -5.49
N GLU A 163 -2.27 0.63 -5.70
CA GLU A 163 -3.26 0.47 -4.65
C GLU A 163 -2.79 -0.51 -3.56
N MET A 164 -2.15 -1.63 -3.94
CA MET A 164 -1.52 -2.54 -2.99
C MET A 164 -0.45 -1.85 -2.12
N ALA A 165 0.40 -1.00 -2.72
CA ALA A 165 1.40 -0.25 -1.99
C ALA A 165 0.75 0.79 -1.04
N LEU A 166 -0.31 1.47 -1.50
CA LEU A 166 -1.08 2.43 -0.70
C LEU A 166 -1.79 1.76 0.49
N GLU A 167 -2.38 0.58 0.31
CA GLU A 167 -3.01 -0.18 1.39
C GLU A 167 -2.01 -0.50 2.51
N GLU A 168 -0.81 -0.99 2.14
CA GLU A 168 0.26 -1.24 3.12
C GLU A 168 0.78 0.07 3.74
N ALA A 169 0.87 1.16 2.98
CA ALA A 169 1.35 2.45 3.49
C ALA A 169 0.43 3.00 4.58
N VAL A 170 -0.88 2.98 4.34
CA VAL A 170 -1.90 3.40 5.32
C VAL A 170 -1.92 2.44 6.51
N THR A 171 -1.85 1.13 6.27
CA THR A 171 -1.79 0.11 7.34
C THR A 171 -0.58 0.33 8.25
N TYR A 172 0.59 0.59 7.69
CA TYR A 172 1.80 0.87 8.45
C TYR A 172 1.73 2.20 9.20
N GLY A 173 1.12 3.24 8.59
CA GLY A 173 0.85 4.51 9.26
C GLY A 173 -0.02 4.35 10.51
N LEU A 174 -1.12 3.59 10.42
CA LEU A 174 -1.98 3.29 11.58
C LEU A 174 -1.24 2.52 12.67
N LEU A 175 -0.42 1.55 12.26
CA LEU A 175 0.43 0.78 13.16
C LEU A 175 1.44 1.69 13.90
N ARG A 176 2.10 2.62 13.20
CA ARG A 176 3.02 3.60 13.80
C ARG A 176 2.33 4.51 14.81
N LYS A 177 1.06 4.85 14.58
CA LYS A 177 0.24 5.63 15.52
C LYS A 177 -0.32 4.79 16.68
N GLY A 178 0.02 3.50 16.77
CA GLY A 178 -0.35 2.63 17.88
C GLY A 178 -1.82 2.22 17.88
N ILE A 179 -2.52 2.37 16.75
CA ILE A 179 -3.89 1.91 16.60
C ILE A 179 -3.92 0.39 16.69
N LYS A 180 -4.97 -0.17 17.30
CA LYS A 180 -5.15 -1.63 17.37
C LYS A 180 -5.84 -2.12 16.09
N PRO A 181 -5.31 -3.16 15.43
CA PRO A 181 -5.98 -3.84 14.32
C PRO A 181 -7.34 -4.39 14.73
N GLU A 182 -8.17 -4.69 13.73
CA GLU A 182 -9.45 -5.41 13.91
C GLU A 182 -9.26 -6.85 14.40
#